data_AF-A0A238BZQ2-F1
#
_entry.id   AF-A0A238BZQ2-F1
#
_cell.length_a   1.000
_cell.length_b   1.000
_cell.length_c   1.000
_cell.angle_alpha   90.00
_cell.angle_beta   90.00
_cell.angle_gamma   90.00
#
_symmetry.space_group_name_H-M   'P 1'
#
loop_
_entity.id
_entity.type
_entity.pdbx_description
1 polymer ?
#
loop_
_entity_poly.entity_id
_entity_poly.type
_entity_poly.pdbx_seq_one_letter_code
_entity_poly.pdbx_strand_id
1 'polypeptide(L)'
;MAVHSLHYEHPKPSISLMNNNTSAIEIHFKFEIVEVIIQCNDRGEFRNGQCHCAGHFFGSQCQYVSRCDYGKRKNGRCLCDKGWKGDYCHDIICQHGYPDVNNKSKSCVCPARFTGAHCDRCSQKGPKIRPYPECNIDVSKSKAKLQRQEAETQVNTILYY
;
A
#
# COMPACT_ATOMS: atom_id res chain seq x y z
N MET A 1 24.64 -35.20 2.47
CA MET A 1 23.81 -34.60 3.53
C MET A 1 22.88 -33.61 2.82
N ALA A 2 21.63 -33.98 2.56
CA ALA A 2 20.68 -33.14 1.84
C ALA A 2 19.51 -32.82 2.78
N VAL A 3 19.29 -31.54 3.02
CA VAL A 3 18.17 -31.00 3.80
C VAL A 3 16.93 -30.92 2.90
N HIS A 4 15.89 -31.69 3.24
CA HIS A 4 14.58 -31.61 2.60
C HIS A 4 13.90 -30.27 2.94
N SER A 5 13.49 -29.51 1.94
CA SER A 5 12.57 -28.38 2.08
C SER A 5 11.15 -28.85 1.75
N LEU A 6 10.26 -28.82 2.75
CA LEU A 6 8.83 -29.06 2.54
C LEU A 6 8.19 -27.80 1.95
N HIS A 7 7.76 -27.87 0.68
CA HIS A 7 6.87 -26.88 0.07
C HIS A 7 5.44 -27.18 0.52
N TYR A 8 4.82 -26.24 1.23
CA TYR A 8 3.40 -26.29 1.56
C TYR A 8 2.63 -25.56 0.45
N GLU A 9 2.02 -26.31 -0.47
CA GLU A 9 1.16 -25.73 -1.51
C GLU A 9 -0.23 -25.41 -0.93
N HIS A 10 -0.64 -24.15 -1.01
CA HIS A 10 -2.01 -23.76 -0.69
C HIS A 10 -2.96 -24.29 -1.78
N PRO A 11 -4.05 -25.00 -1.43
CA PRO A 11 -5.01 -25.48 -2.42
C PRO A 11 -5.77 -24.29 -3.02
N LYS A 12 -5.72 -24.18 -4.35
CA LYS A 12 -6.54 -23.24 -5.13
C LYS A 12 -8.01 -23.65 -5.03
N PRO A 13 -8.96 -22.73 -4.78
CA PRO A 13 -10.37 -23.07 -4.85
C PRO A 13 -10.77 -23.31 -6.32
N SER A 14 -11.03 -24.57 -6.65
CA SER A 14 -11.66 -24.97 -7.90
C SER A 14 -13.17 -24.78 -7.80
N ILE A 15 -13.74 -23.86 -8.59
CA ILE A 15 -15.18 -23.77 -8.79
C ILE A 15 -15.60 -24.91 -9.73
N SER A 16 -16.11 -25.99 -9.17
CA SER A 16 -16.85 -27.01 -9.91
C SER A 16 -18.35 -26.71 -9.79
N LEU A 17 -18.96 -26.23 -10.87
CA LEU A 17 -20.41 -26.17 -11.01
C LEU A 17 -20.95 -27.60 -11.04
N MET A 18 -21.52 -28.06 -9.94
CA MET A 18 -22.31 -29.29 -9.91
C MET A 18 -23.78 -28.92 -9.86
N ASN A 19 -24.48 -29.32 -10.92
CA ASN A 19 -25.90 -29.11 -11.12
C ASN A 19 -26.72 -29.85 -10.06
N ASN A 20 -27.72 -29.15 -9.52
CA ASN A 20 -28.72 -29.66 -8.59
C ASN A 20 -29.42 -30.90 -9.17
N ASN A 21 -29.46 -31.99 -8.41
CA ASN A 21 -30.66 -32.82 -8.21
C ASN A 21 -30.34 -34.06 -7.36
N THR A 22 -30.39 -33.91 -6.04
CA THR A 22 -30.90 -34.97 -5.16
C THR A 22 -31.31 -34.39 -3.82
N SER A 23 -32.56 -34.67 -3.47
CA SER A 23 -33.27 -34.19 -2.28
C SER A 23 -32.67 -34.71 -0.97
N ALA A 24 -32.95 -33.96 0.10
CA ALA A 24 -32.82 -34.30 1.52
C ALA A 24 -31.43 -34.12 2.15
N ILE A 25 -31.23 -32.97 2.79
CA ILE A 25 -31.41 -32.75 4.24
C ILE A 25 -31.27 -31.23 4.44
N GLU A 26 -32.31 -30.56 4.91
CA GLU A 26 -32.24 -29.15 5.32
C GLU A 26 -31.44 -29.06 6.64
N ILE A 27 -30.11 -29.09 6.54
CA ILE A 27 -29.27 -28.56 7.59
C ILE A 27 -29.37 -27.06 7.41
N HIS A 28 -30.21 -26.42 8.22
CA HIS A 28 -30.32 -24.97 8.29
C HIS A 28 -29.01 -24.43 8.91
N PHE A 29 -27.93 -24.45 8.13
CA PHE A 29 -26.70 -23.75 8.45
C PHE A 29 -27.06 -22.27 8.36
N LYS A 30 -27.42 -21.69 9.51
CA LYS A 30 -27.43 -20.24 9.67
C LYS A 30 -26.02 -19.77 9.33
N PHE A 31 -25.85 -19.31 8.11
CA PHE A 31 -24.73 -18.49 7.72
C PHE A 31 -24.94 -17.16 8.46
N GLU A 32 -24.61 -17.14 9.74
CA GLU A 32 -24.42 -15.90 10.45
C GLU A 32 -23.32 -15.17 9.70
N ILE A 33 -23.71 -14.09 9.04
CA ILE A 33 -22.78 -13.04 8.67
C ILE A 33 -22.14 -12.63 9.99
N VAL A 34 -20.97 -13.20 10.30
CA VAL A 34 -20.16 -12.74 11.42
C VAL A 34 -19.75 -11.33 11.04
N GLU A 35 -20.53 -10.34 11.49
CA GLU A 35 -20.11 -8.95 11.50
C GLU A 35 -18.82 -8.93 12.32
N VAL A 36 -17.68 -8.82 11.63
CA VAL A 36 -16.41 -8.59 12.31
C VAL A 36 -16.51 -7.18 12.87
N ILE A 37 -16.92 -7.08 14.14
CA ILE A 37 -16.95 -5.81 14.86
C ILE A 37 -15.50 -5.36 15.04
N ILE A 38 -15.05 -4.44 14.18
CA ILE A 38 -13.73 -3.80 14.31
C ILE A 38 -13.79 -2.84 15.50
N GLN A 39 -13.42 -3.33 16.67
CA GLN A 39 -13.44 -2.56 17.91
C GLN A 39 -12.14 -1.78 18.07
N CYS A 40 -12.24 -0.52 18.50
CA CYS A 40 -11.07 0.36 18.66
C CYS A 40 -10.21 0.52 17.39
N ASN A 41 -10.82 0.37 16.20
CA ASN A 41 -10.16 0.44 14.90
C ASN A 41 -8.91 -0.47 14.77
N ASP A 42 -8.87 -1.60 15.49
CA ASP A 42 -7.71 -2.49 15.62
C ASP A 42 -6.42 -1.79 16.09
N ARG A 43 -6.56 -0.61 16.71
CA ARG A 43 -5.47 0.29 17.14
C ARG A 43 -5.39 0.41 18.65
N GLY A 44 -6.08 -0.47 19.36
CA GLY A 44 -6.14 -0.48 20.81
C GLY A 44 -6.93 -1.68 21.32
N GLU A 45 -6.97 -1.79 22.63
CA GLU A 45 -7.69 -2.86 23.31
C GLU A 45 -8.95 -2.29 23.96
N PHE A 46 -10.07 -3.00 23.82
CA PHE A 46 -11.29 -2.62 24.51
C PHE A 46 -11.33 -3.22 25.92
N ARG A 47 -11.39 -2.37 26.94
CA ARG A 47 -11.47 -2.79 28.35
C ARG A 47 -12.39 -1.85 29.13
N ASN A 48 -13.29 -2.42 29.93
CA ASN A 48 -14.23 -1.68 30.79
C ASN A 48 -15.08 -0.64 30.04
N GLY A 49 -15.58 -0.97 28.85
CA GLY A 49 -16.43 -0.07 28.07
C GLY A 49 -15.68 1.02 27.28
N GLN A 50 -14.34 1.02 27.30
CA GLN A 50 -13.51 2.04 26.67
C GLN A 50 -12.34 1.44 25.88
N CYS A 51 -11.91 2.15 24.83
CA CYS A 51 -10.70 1.80 24.10
C CYS A 51 -9.43 2.33 24.78
N HIS A 52 -8.45 1.46 24.94
CA HIS A 52 -7.09 1.74 25.41
C HIS A 52 -6.16 1.68 24.21
N CYS A 53 -5.80 2.84 23.68
CA CYS A 53 -5.11 2.94 22.39
C CYS A 53 -3.63 2.57 22.47
N ALA A 54 -3.14 1.90 21.43
CA ALA A 54 -1.74 1.51 21.29
C ALA A 54 -0.90 2.65 20.70
N GLY A 55 0.38 2.71 21.09
CA GLY A 55 1.35 3.64 20.50
C GLY A 55 0.93 5.11 20.60
N HIS A 56 0.78 5.77 19.46
CA HIS A 56 0.42 7.19 19.35
C HIS A 56 -1.03 7.42 18.92
N PHE A 57 -1.87 6.37 18.92
CA PHE A 57 -3.29 6.49 18.65
C PHE A 57 -4.06 7.07 19.84
N PHE A 58 -5.15 7.77 19.57
CA PHE A 58 -6.03 8.33 20.59
C PHE A 58 -7.45 8.56 20.07
N GLY A 59 -8.36 8.95 20.97
CA GLY A 59 -9.79 9.09 20.70
C GLY A 59 -10.59 7.94 21.27
N SER A 60 -11.92 8.10 21.38
CA SER A 60 -12.82 7.10 21.96
C SER A 60 -12.78 5.74 21.26
N GLN A 61 -12.35 5.71 20.00
CA GLN A 61 -12.19 4.51 19.19
C GLN A 61 -10.77 4.36 18.63
N CYS A 62 -9.76 5.06 19.17
CA CYS A 62 -8.39 5.05 18.64
C CYS A 62 -8.26 5.48 17.17
N GLN A 63 -9.14 6.37 16.74
CA GLN A 63 -9.28 6.81 15.36
C GLN A 63 -8.29 7.93 14.95
N TYR A 64 -7.61 8.54 15.92
CA TYR A 64 -6.70 9.67 15.69
C TYR A 64 -5.26 9.33 16.02
N VAL A 65 -4.33 10.10 15.46
CA VAL A 65 -2.88 9.96 15.58
C VAL A 65 -2.29 11.25 16.12
N SER A 66 -1.48 11.15 17.16
CA SER A 66 -0.84 12.31 17.81
C SER A 66 0.50 12.70 17.21
N ARG A 67 1.18 11.78 16.50
CA ARG A 67 2.54 11.96 15.97
C ARG A 67 2.65 11.53 14.51
N CYS A 68 3.35 12.33 13.71
CA CYS A 68 3.75 12.01 12.34
C CYS A 68 5.27 12.19 12.23
N ASP A 69 5.98 11.19 11.71
CA ASP A 69 7.44 11.25 11.53
C ASP A 69 7.82 12.00 10.25
N TYR A 70 7.26 11.61 9.09
CA TYR A 70 7.48 12.29 7.80
C TYR A 70 6.16 12.75 7.18
N GLY A 71 5.56 13.77 7.79
CA GLY A 71 4.33 14.36 7.31
C GLY A 71 3.75 15.39 8.25
N LYS A 72 2.54 15.85 7.94
CA LYS A 72 1.82 16.84 8.74
C LYS A 72 0.51 16.27 9.27
N ARG A 73 0.19 16.59 10.52
CA ARG A 73 -1.08 16.19 11.13
C ARG A 73 -2.22 17.09 10.62
N LYS A 74 -3.29 16.49 10.10
CA LYS A 74 -4.51 17.18 9.68
C LYS A 74 -5.74 16.37 10.10
N ASN A 75 -6.69 17.01 10.77
CA ASN A 75 -7.94 16.38 11.24
C ASN A 75 -7.71 15.07 12.03
N GLY A 76 -6.68 15.06 12.89
CA GLY A 76 -6.34 13.91 13.71
C GLY A 76 -5.69 12.74 12.97
N ARG A 77 -5.27 12.89 11.71
CA ARG A 77 -4.52 11.86 10.96
C ARG A 77 -3.24 12.45 10.38
N CYS A 78 -2.30 11.60 9.99
CA CYS A 78 -1.11 12.04 9.28
C CYS A 78 -1.34 12.13 7.78
N LEU A 79 -0.93 13.26 7.19
CA LEU A 79 -0.79 13.45 5.76
C LEU A 79 0.69 13.30 5.42
N CYS A 80 1.09 12.17 4.84
CA CYS A 80 2.49 11.85 4.63
C CYS A 80 3.13 12.70 3.54
N ASP A 81 4.40 13.04 3.74
CA ASP A 81 5.23 13.63 2.72
C ASP A 81 5.46 12.62 1.58
N LYS A 82 5.79 13.12 0.38
CA LYS A 82 6.02 12.27 -0.78
C LYS A 82 7.12 11.25 -0.48
N GLY A 83 6.84 9.97 -0.75
CA GLY A 83 7.78 8.88 -0.53
C GLY A 83 7.68 8.21 0.84
N TRP A 84 6.69 8.59 1.66
CA TRP A 84 6.43 7.99 2.98
C TRP A 84 4.99 7.47 3.09
N LYS A 85 4.79 6.45 3.93
CA LYS A 85 3.49 5.83 4.21
C LYS A 85 3.41 5.32 5.65
N GLY A 86 2.27 4.71 5.98
CA GLY A 86 1.94 4.23 7.32
C GLY A 86 1.22 5.30 8.14
N ASP A 87 0.59 4.89 9.24
CA ASP A 87 -0.28 5.79 10.03
C ASP A 87 0.49 6.95 10.68
N TYR A 88 1.78 6.74 10.96
CA TYR A 88 2.69 7.78 11.45
C TYR A 88 3.61 8.32 10.34
N CYS A 89 3.41 7.93 9.09
CA CYS A 89 4.31 8.26 7.97
C CYS A 89 5.76 7.85 8.23
N HIS A 90 5.98 6.69 8.88
CA HIS A 90 7.30 6.22 9.30
C HIS A 90 7.92 5.23 8.31
N ASP A 91 7.13 4.71 7.37
CA ASP A 91 7.60 3.74 6.39
C ASP A 91 8.02 4.45 5.12
N ILE A 92 9.28 4.26 4.73
CA ILE A 92 9.76 4.72 3.43
C ILE A 92 9.12 3.88 2.30
N ILE A 93 8.75 4.55 1.21
CA ILE A 93 8.35 3.91 -0.04
C ILE A 93 9.59 3.79 -0.93
N CYS A 94 9.97 2.55 -1.25
CA CYS A 94 10.98 2.26 -2.26
C CYS A 94 10.28 1.94 -3.58
N GLN A 95 10.56 2.71 -4.63
CA GLN A 95 10.02 2.41 -5.98
C GLN A 95 10.64 1.14 -6.55
N HIS A 96 11.94 0.96 -6.30
CA HIS A 96 12.68 -0.25 -6.62
C HIS A 96 13.54 -0.66 -5.41
N GLY A 97 13.67 -1.96 -5.16
CA GLY A 97 14.41 -2.43 -3.98
C GLY A 97 13.59 -2.39 -2.68
N TYR A 98 14.27 -2.23 -1.55
CA TYR A 98 13.67 -2.41 -0.22
C TYR A 98 14.27 -1.45 0.83
N PRO A 99 13.58 -1.21 1.97
CA PRO A 99 14.08 -0.33 3.02
C PRO A 99 15.41 -0.82 3.60
N ASP A 100 16.37 0.09 3.76
CA ASP A 100 17.65 -0.18 4.38
C ASP A 100 17.51 -0.22 5.91
N VAL A 101 17.35 -1.43 6.44
CA VAL A 101 17.21 -1.68 7.88
C VAL A 101 18.45 -1.23 8.68
N ASN A 102 19.64 -1.23 8.07
CA ASN A 102 20.85 -0.76 8.73
C ASN A 102 20.85 0.76 8.90
N ASN A 103 20.16 1.47 8.01
CA ASN A 103 19.95 2.92 8.09
C ASN A 103 18.57 3.30 8.66
N LYS A 104 18.05 2.49 9.60
CA LYS A 104 16.76 2.75 10.27
C LYS A 104 15.60 2.95 9.29
N SER A 105 15.65 2.28 8.14
CA SER A 105 14.67 2.40 7.05
C SER A 105 14.45 3.83 6.54
N LYS A 106 15.47 4.72 6.66
CA LYS A 106 15.41 6.10 6.17
C LYS A 106 15.81 6.25 4.69
N SER A 107 16.31 5.18 4.09
CA SER A 107 16.67 5.10 2.68
C SER A 107 16.38 3.69 2.18
N CYS A 108 16.38 3.52 0.87
CA CYS A 108 16.21 2.25 0.20
C CYS A 108 17.57 1.69 -0.27
N VAL A 109 17.73 0.38 -0.16
CA VAL A 109 18.80 -0.36 -0.83
C VAL A 109 18.37 -0.54 -2.29
N CYS A 110 19.08 0.11 -3.20
CA CYS A 110 18.72 0.10 -4.60
C CYS A 110 19.42 -1.02 -5.40
N PRO A 111 18.72 -1.68 -6.34
CA PRO A 111 19.38 -2.48 -7.36
C PRO A 111 20.36 -1.63 -8.18
N ALA A 112 21.37 -2.25 -8.80
CA ALA A 112 22.44 -1.53 -9.52
C ALA A 112 21.96 -0.50 -10.56
N ARG A 113 20.77 -0.69 -11.15
CA ARG A 113 20.18 0.19 -12.15
C ARG A 113 19.49 1.44 -11.58
N PHE A 114 19.19 1.45 -10.28
CA PHE A 114 18.42 2.51 -9.60
C PHE A 114 19.19 3.17 -8.47
N THR A 115 18.86 4.43 -8.19
CA THR A 115 19.50 5.28 -7.19
C THR A 115 18.52 6.28 -6.58
N GLY A 116 18.97 7.01 -5.56
CA GLY A 116 18.15 7.91 -4.75
C GLY A 116 17.65 7.26 -3.47
N ALA A 117 17.22 8.07 -2.51
CA ALA A 117 16.73 7.59 -1.21
C ALA A 117 15.53 6.64 -1.36
N HIS A 118 14.74 6.78 -2.44
CA HIS A 118 13.57 5.96 -2.74
C HIS A 118 13.78 5.02 -3.95
N CYS A 119 15.00 4.94 -4.50
CA CYS A 119 15.32 4.21 -5.73
C CYS A 119 14.41 4.56 -6.92
N ASP A 120 14.02 5.82 -7.01
CA ASP A 120 13.11 6.37 -8.00
C ASP A 120 13.83 7.00 -9.19
N ARG A 121 15.17 6.91 -9.24
CA ARG A 121 16.01 7.46 -10.30
C ARG A 121 16.94 6.41 -10.89
N CYS A 122 17.41 6.63 -12.11
CA CYS A 122 18.37 5.75 -12.79
C CYS A 122 19.81 6.00 -12.32
N SER A 123 20.60 4.94 -12.14
CA SER A 123 22.00 4.98 -11.67
C SER A 123 23.05 5.37 -12.70
N GLN A 124 22.70 6.00 -13.82
CA GLN A 124 23.60 6.17 -14.97
C GLN A 124 25.00 6.68 -14.54
N LYS A 125 26.03 5.86 -14.77
CA LYS A 125 27.45 6.22 -14.65
C LYS A 125 28.14 5.84 -15.96
N GLY A 126 28.33 6.82 -16.85
CA GLY A 126 29.09 6.66 -18.10
C GLY A 126 28.51 7.42 -19.29
N PRO A 127 29.31 7.71 -20.34
CA PRO A 127 28.81 8.26 -21.60
C PRO A 127 27.77 7.30 -22.19
N LYS A 128 26.74 7.86 -22.84
CA LYS A 128 25.53 7.18 -23.31
C LYS A 128 25.81 6.06 -24.35
N ILE A 129 26.36 4.92 -23.95
CA ILE A 129 26.51 3.76 -24.84
C ILE A 129 25.16 3.04 -24.89
N ARG A 130 24.49 3.05 -26.04
CA ARG A 130 23.18 2.40 -26.24
C ARG A 130 23.33 0.92 -26.66
N PRO A 131 22.34 0.07 -26.32
CA PRO A 131 21.21 0.32 -25.45
C PRO A 131 21.40 -0.39 -24.10
N TYR A 132 21.93 0.34 -23.12
CA TYR A 132 21.64 0.05 -21.71
C TYR A 132 20.11 -0.03 -21.57
N PRO A 133 19.52 -1.06 -20.92
CA PRO A 133 18.08 -1.26 -20.90
C PRO A 133 17.37 0.02 -20.44
N GLU A 134 16.35 0.41 -21.19
CA GLU A 134 15.65 1.69 -21.03
C GLU A 134 15.17 1.87 -19.59
N CYS A 135 15.69 2.88 -18.92
CA CYS A 135 15.28 3.20 -17.56
C CYS A 135 14.08 4.16 -17.63
N ASN A 136 12.91 3.63 -17.99
CA ASN A 136 11.69 4.41 -17.97
C ASN A 136 11.13 4.43 -16.55
N ILE A 137 11.27 5.61 -15.92
CA ILE A 137 10.62 5.92 -14.66
C ILE A 137 9.24 6.43 -15.02
N ASP A 138 8.22 5.57 -14.99
CA ASP A 138 6.84 6.01 -15.09
C ASP A 138 6.44 6.70 -13.78
N VAL A 139 6.80 7.98 -13.66
CA VAL A 139 6.19 8.85 -12.65
C VAL A 139 4.75 9.00 -13.07
N SER A 140 3.86 8.19 -12.50
CA SER A 140 2.42 8.29 -12.73
C SER A 140 2.01 9.76 -12.62
N LYS A 141 1.65 10.37 -13.76
CA LYS A 141 1.18 11.76 -13.77
C LYS A 141 0.01 11.80 -12.81
N SER A 142 0.05 12.70 -11.83
CA SER A 142 -1.06 12.82 -10.88
C SER A 142 -2.37 12.96 -11.66
N LYS A 143 -3.44 12.29 -11.22
CA LYS A 143 -4.75 12.33 -11.89
C LYS A 143 -5.21 13.77 -12.15
N ALA A 144 -4.87 14.69 -11.24
CA ALA A 144 -5.09 16.12 -11.40
C ALA A 144 -4.31 16.77 -12.56
N LYS A 145 -3.06 16.34 -12.83
CA LYS A 145 -2.27 16.83 -13.97
C LYS A 145 -2.79 16.26 -15.29
N LEU A 146 -3.26 15.02 -15.29
CA LEU A 146 -3.92 14.42 -16.46
C LEU A 146 -5.23 15.14 -16.78
N GLN A 147 -6.08 15.37 -15.78
CA GLN A 147 -7.34 16.11 -15.92
C GLN A 147 -7.13 17.57 -16.38
N ARG A 148 -6.08 18.25 -15.89
CA ARG A 148 -5.73 19.60 -16.37
C ARG A 148 -5.27 19.58 -17.83
N GLN A 149 -4.45 18.61 -18.23
CA GLN A 149 -4.03 18.46 -19.62
C GLN A 149 -5.21 18.13 -20.54
N GLU A 150 -6.14 17.28 -20.11
CA GLU A 150 -7.37 16.97 -20.84
C GLU A 150 -8.25 18.23 -21.01
N ALA A 151 -8.43 19.02 -19.95
CA ALA A 151 -9.19 20.27 -20.00
C ALA A 151 -8.54 21.32 -20.92
N GLU A 152 -7.21 21.49 -20.85
CA GLU A 152 -6.47 22.42 -21.72
C GLU A 152 -6.52 22.00 -23.19
N THR A 153 -6.46 20.69 -23.46
CA THR A 153 -6.56 20.15 -24.83
C THR A 153 -7.96 20.36 -25.42
N GLN A 154 -9.00 20.19 -24.60
CA GLN A 154 -10.38 20.44 -25.02
C GLN A 154 -10.62 21.93 -25.33
N VAL A 155 -10.13 22.85 -24.49
CA VAL A 155 -10.26 24.29 -24.72
C VAL A 155 -9.56 24.72 -26.01
N ASN A 156 -8.33 24.26 -26.24
CA ASN A 156 -7.61 24.58 -27.49
C ASN A 156 -8.32 24.03 -28.72
N THR A 157 -8.92 22.84 -28.64
CA THR A 157 -9.68 22.26 -29.77
C THR A 157 -10.90 23.11 -30.13
N ILE A 158 -11.57 23.71 -29.13
CA ILE A 158 -12.74 24.57 -29.34
C ILE A 158 -12.37 25.93 -29.94
N LEU A 159 -11.15 26.43 -29.72
CA LEU A 159 -10.70 27.75 -30.21
C LEU A 159 -10.24 27.76 -31.67
N TYR A 160 -10.09 26.59 -32.31
CA TYR A 160 -9.70 26.44 -33.72
C TYR A 160 -10.84 25.98 -34.64
N TYR A 161 -12.09 26.01 -34.15
CA TYR A 161 -13.33 25.88 -34.92
C TYR A 161 -14.18 27.14 -34.73
#